data_AF-A0A0U2VBM8-F1
#
_entry.id   AF-A0A0U2VBM8-F1
#
_cell.length_a   1.000
_cell.length_b   1.000
_cell.length_c   1.000
_cell.angle_alpha   90.00
_cell.angle_beta   90.00
_cell.angle_gamma   90.00
#
_symmetry.space_group_name_H-M   'P 1'
#
loop_
_entity.id
_entity.type
_entity.pdbx_description
1 polymer ?
#
loop_
_entity_poly.entity_id
_entity_poly.type
_entity_poly.pdbx_seq_one_letter_code
_entity_poly.pdbx_strand_id
1 'polypeptide(L)'
;MDYLNWLKKEYSGSVNVSDETINDYINSAKMDSQLFREFIKVLGFLIFVVPFNLYLSISEVVTFNSIYYWLIVIFSSFIGVLVALYCEQTLIKKQLKKTINAKHLNKI
;
A
#
# COMPACT_ATOMS: atom_id res chain seq x y z
N MET A 1 8.88 3.58 -0.47
CA MET A 1 9.57 3.17 0.77
C MET A 1 10.82 2.39 0.40
N ASP A 2 11.94 2.64 1.08
CA ASP A 2 13.17 1.85 0.93
C ASP A 2 13.08 0.58 1.78
N TYR A 3 12.68 -0.51 1.14
CA TYR A 3 12.48 -1.79 1.82
C TYR A 3 13.80 -2.43 2.25
N LEU A 4 14.90 -2.18 1.53
CA LEU A 4 16.21 -2.75 1.85
C LEU A 4 16.72 -2.16 3.16
N ASN A 5 16.71 -0.83 3.28
CA ASN A 5 17.11 -0.16 4.51
C ASN A 5 16.20 -0.50 5.70
N TRP A 6 14.88 -0.61 5.48
CA TRP A 6 13.96 -1.06 6.51
C TRP A 6 14.29 -2.47 7.01
N LEU A 7 14.59 -3.39 6.10
CA LEU A 7 14.81 -4.80 6.41
C LEU A 7 16.16 -5.02 7.10
N LYS A 8 17.22 -4.32 6.68
CA LYS A 8 18.52 -4.29 7.36
C LYS A 8 18.40 -3.79 8.80
N LYS A 9 17.54 -2.80 9.05
CA LYS A 9 17.28 -2.27 10.40
C LYS A 9 16.47 -3.25 11.25
N GLU A 10 15.45 -3.90 10.67
CA GLU A 10 14.58 -4.84 11.37
C GLU A 10 15.32 -6.13 11.78
N TYR A 11 16.24 -6.61 10.94
CA TYR A 11 16.98 -7.87 11.12
C TYR A 11 18.46 -7.66 11.43
N SER A 12 18.85 -6.49 11.94
CA SER A 12 20.25 -6.16 12.23
C SER A 12 20.87 -7.21 13.16
N GLY A 13 21.72 -8.09 12.62
CA GLY A 13 22.42 -9.14 13.38
C GLY A 13 21.90 -10.58 13.22
N SER A 14 20.76 -10.83 12.55
CA SER A 14 20.20 -12.20 12.40
C SER A 14 20.25 -12.78 10.99
N VAL A 15 20.47 -11.94 9.98
CA VAL A 15 20.35 -12.34 8.57
C VAL A 15 21.62 -11.91 7.81
N ASN A 16 22.56 -12.84 7.62
CA ASN A 16 23.78 -12.62 6.83
C ASN A 16 23.49 -12.92 5.35
N VAL A 17 22.63 -12.10 4.75
CA VAL A 17 22.13 -12.28 3.38
C VAL A 17 22.58 -11.12 2.51
N SER A 18 23.04 -11.40 1.30
CA SER A 18 23.50 -10.37 0.38
C SER A 18 22.38 -9.41 0.00
N ASP A 19 22.74 -8.14 -0.26
CA ASP A 19 21.79 -7.12 -0.71
C ASP A 19 21.03 -7.54 -1.96
N GLU A 20 21.69 -8.28 -2.86
CA GLU A 20 21.11 -8.84 -4.07
C GLU A 20 19.97 -9.83 -3.75
N THR A 21 20.20 -10.76 -2.82
CA THR A 21 19.19 -11.74 -2.39
C THR A 21 18.01 -11.05 -1.68
N ILE A 22 18.27 -10.00 -0.89
CA ILE A 22 17.20 -9.18 -0.28
C ILE A 22 16.38 -8.48 -1.36
N ASN A 23 17.02 -7.97 -2.40
CA ASN A 23 16.34 -7.29 -3.50
C ASN A 23 15.45 -8.26 -4.30
N ASP A 24 15.90 -9.50 -4.50
CA ASP A 24 15.10 -10.55 -5.12
C ASP A 24 13.85 -10.89 -4.28
N TYR A 25 13.99 -10.94 -2.96
CA TYR A 25 12.84 -11.16 -2.07
C TYR A 25 11.85 -9.99 -2.11
N ILE A 26 12.35 -8.75 -2.22
CA ILE A 26 11.52 -7.56 -2.39
C ILE A 26 10.79 -7.61 -3.73
N ASN A 27 11.46 -7.98 -4.81
CA ASN A 27 10.85 -8.07 -6.14
C ASN A 27 9.80 -9.17 -6.20
N SER A 28 10.10 -10.35 -5.66
CA SER A 28 9.15 -11.46 -5.54
C SER A 28 7.93 -11.05 -4.70
N ALA A 29 8.12 -10.40 -3.54
CA ALA A 29 6.99 -9.91 -2.73
C ALA A 29 6.17 -8.84 -3.47
N LYS A 30 6.79 -7.96 -4.26
CA LYS A 30 6.05 -6.98 -5.06
C LYS A 30 5.21 -7.65 -6.16
N MET A 31 5.74 -8.68 -6.81
CA MET A 31 5.02 -9.45 -7.83
C MET A 31 3.87 -10.25 -7.21
N ASP A 32 4.14 -11.00 -6.15
CA ASP A 32 3.14 -11.85 -5.48
C ASP A 32 1.99 -11.02 -4.89
N SER A 33 2.26 -9.79 -4.48
CA SER A 33 1.25 -8.87 -3.96
C SER A 33 0.57 -8.01 -5.01
N GLN A 34 0.99 -8.06 -6.29
CA GLN A 34 0.52 -7.14 -7.32
C GLN A 34 -1.00 -7.21 -7.50
N LEU A 35 -1.56 -8.41 -7.69
CA LEU A 35 -3.01 -8.58 -7.88
C LEU A 35 -3.82 -8.09 -6.69
N PHE A 36 -3.37 -8.42 -5.48
CA PHE A 36 -4.07 -7.98 -4.27
C PHE A 36 -3.97 -6.46 -4.07
N ARG A 37 -2.82 -5.84 -4.40
CA ARG A 37 -2.67 -4.39 -4.36
C ARG A 37 -3.62 -3.70 -5.32
N GLU A 38 -3.72 -4.17 -6.56
CA GLU A 38 -4.68 -3.64 -7.53
C GLU A 38 -6.12 -3.84 -7.06
N PHE A 39 -6.44 -5.01 -6.49
CA PHE A 39 -7.75 -5.27 -5.91
C PHE A 39 -8.10 -4.28 -4.80
N ILE A 40 -7.18 -4.01 -3.86
CA ILE A 40 -7.40 -3.04 -2.77
C ILE A 40 -7.58 -1.61 -3.30
N LYS A 41 -6.82 -1.20 -4.32
CA LYS A 41 -7.00 0.12 -4.95
C LYS A 41 -8.39 0.26 -5.55
N VAL A 42 -8.84 -0.73 -6.32
CA VAL A 42 -10.18 -0.73 -6.92
C VAL A 42 -11.26 -0.76 -5.85
N LEU A 43 -11.08 -1.56 -4.79
CA LEU A 43 -12.03 -1.64 -3.69
C LEU A 43 -12.14 -0.30 -2.94
N GLY A 44 -11.02 0.36 -2.67
CA GLY A 44 -10.99 1.68 -2.04
C GLY A 44 -11.68 2.73 -2.90
N PHE A 45 -11.45 2.71 -4.22
CA PHE A 45 -12.17 3.57 -5.15
C PHE A 45 -13.69 3.33 -5.10
N LEU A 46 -14.11 2.06 -5.17
CA LEU A 46 -15.51 1.70 -5.24
C LEU A 46 -16.27 1.94 -3.93
N ILE A 47 -15.64 1.72 -2.78
CA ILE A 47 -16.30 1.82 -1.46
C ILE A 47 -16.20 3.23 -0.88
N PHE A 48 -15.15 3.99 -1.21
CA PHE A 48 -14.95 5.31 -0.63
C PHE A 48 -15.19 6.43 -1.65
N VAL A 49 -14.50 6.39 -2.79
CA VAL A 49 -14.55 7.50 -3.76
C VAL A 49 -15.92 7.60 -4.41
N VAL A 50 -16.50 6.49 -4.87
CA VAL A 50 -17.81 6.50 -5.54
C VAL A 50 -18.93 6.97 -4.59
N PRO A 51 -19.14 6.39 -3.39
CA PRO A 51 -20.24 6.80 -2.52
C PRO A 51 -20.06 8.21 -1.98
N PHE A 52 -18.83 8.65 -1.73
CA PHE A 52 -18.54 10.01 -1.28
C PHE A 52 -18.85 11.07 -2.35
N ASN A 53 -18.46 10.84 -3.60
CA ASN A 53 -18.80 11.73 -4.70
C ASN A 53 -20.32 11.75 -4.96
N LEU A 54 -20.97 10.58 -4.86
CA LEU A 54 -22.42 10.46 -5.05
C LEU A 54 -23.17 11.18 -3.93
N TYR A 55 -22.71 11.07 -2.67
CA TYR A 55 -23.21 11.84 -1.54
C TYR A 55 -23.06 13.36 -1.78
N LEU A 56 -21.89 13.82 -2.22
CA LEU A 56 -21.68 15.24 -2.53
C LEU A 56 -22.59 15.74 -3.64
N SER A 57 -22.85 14.93 -4.67
CA SER A 57 -23.75 15.31 -5.77
C SER A 57 -25.22 15.43 -5.37
N ILE A 58 -25.68 14.63 -4.40
CA ILE A 58 -27.09 14.62 -3.97
C ILE A 58 -27.34 15.60 -2.82
N SER A 59 -26.37 15.79 -1.94
CA SER A 59 -26.55 16.54 -0.69
C SER A 59 -26.64 18.06 -0.88
N GLU A 60 -26.39 18.58 -2.09
CA GLU A 60 -26.31 20.02 -2.42
C GLU A 60 -25.38 20.84 -1.52
N VAL A 61 -24.57 20.19 -0.67
CA VAL A 61 -23.67 20.84 0.31
C VAL A 61 -22.68 21.76 -0.41
N VAL A 62 -22.23 21.37 -1.60
CA VAL A 62 -21.40 22.19 -2.47
C VAL A 62 -21.82 21.98 -3.93
N THR A 63 -22.15 23.07 -4.61
CA THR A 63 -22.52 23.03 -6.04
C THR A 63 -21.35 22.65 -6.93
N PHE A 64 -21.62 21.88 -7.98
CA PHE A 64 -20.60 21.40 -8.94
C PHE A 64 -19.78 22.52 -9.60
N ASN A 65 -20.36 23.71 -9.76
CA ASN A 65 -19.69 24.89 -10.31
C ASN A 65 -18.75 25.59 -9.33
N SER A 66 -18.72 25.17 -8.06
CA SER A 66 -17.88 25.76 -7.03
C SER A 66 -16.48 25.18 -7.05
N ILE A 67 -15.47 26.04 -6.94
CA ILE A 67 -14.06 25.62 -6.75
C ILE A 67 -13.90 24.72 -5.51
N TYR A 68 -14.71 24.95 -4.47
CA TYR A 68 -14.68 24.16 -3.24
C TYR A 68 -15.08 22.70 -3.45
N TYR A 69 -15.99 22.43 -4.40
CA TYR A 69 -16.38 21.06 -4.75
C TYR A 69 -15.18 20.27 -5.27
N TRP A 70 -14.46 20.86 -6.24
CA TRP A 70 -13.30 20.23 -6.85
C TRP A 70 -12.13 20.04 -5.87
N LEU A 71 -11.92 21.00 -4.97
CA LEU A 71 -10.94 20.85 -3.89
C LEU A 71 -11.29 19.65 -3.00
N ILE A 72 -12.54 19.52 -2.57
CA ILE A 72 -12.99 18.39 -1.74
C ILE A 72 -12.79 17.05 -2.46
N VAL A 73 -13.14 16.97 -3.75
CA VAL A 73 -12.94 15.75 -4.56
C VAL A 73 -11.46 15.37 -4.67
N ILE A 74 -10.58 16.35 -4.86
CA ILE A 74 -9.13 16.11 -4.90
C ILE A 74 -8.63 15.62 -3.54
N PHE A 75 -9.02 16.27 -2.44
CA PHE A 75 -8.62 15.88 -1.09
C PHE A 75 -9.13 14.47 -0.73
N SER A 76 -10.38 14.13 -1.04
CA SER A 76 -10.93 12.80 -0.78
C SER A 76 -10.23 11.72 -1.60
N SER A 77 -9.85 12.03 -2.83
CA SER A 77 -9.09 11.12 -3.69
C SER A 77 -7.68 10.89 -3.14
N PHE A 78 -7.05 11.94 -2.60
CA PHE A 78 -5.72 11.86 -1.99
C PHE A 78 -5.70 10.94 -0.76
N ILE A 79 -6.74 11.00 0.08
CA ILE A 79 -6.91 10.09 1.23
C ILE A 79 -6.96 8.64 0.75
N GLY A 80 -7.71 8.35 -0.31
CA GLY A 80 -7.79 7.01 -0.91
C GLY A 80 -6.42 6.49 -1.37
N VAL A 81 -5.61 7.36 -2.00
CA VAL A 81 -4.24 7.02 -2.41
C VAL A 81 -3.35 6.71 -1.21
N LEU A 82 -3.41 7.50 -0.13
CA LEU A 82 -2.62 7.26 1.08
C LEU A 82 -2.97 5.93 1.74
N VAL A 83 -4.27 5.61 1.84
CA VAL A 83 -4.74 4.33 2.38
C VAL A 83 -4.27 3.16 1.52
N ALA A 84 -4.38 3.27 0.19
CA ALA A 84 -3.90 2.25 -0.73
C ALA A 84 -2.38 2.02 -0.59
N LEU A 85 -1.59 3.10 -0.51
CA LEU A 85 -0.14 3.02 -0.28
C LEU A 85 0.20 2.38 1.07
N TYR A 86 -0.57 2.68 2.13
CA TYR A 86 -0.37 2.07 3.44
C TYR A 86 -0.66 0.56 3.43
N CYS A 87 -1.77 0.15 2.80
CA CYS A 87 -2.10 -1.27 2.62
C CYS A 87 -1.03 -1.99 1.79
N GLU A 88 -0.57 -1.38 0.69
CA GLU A 88 0.51 -1.91 -0.14
C GLU A 88 1.79 -2.16 0.67
N GLN A 89 2.23 -1.15 1.43
CA GLN A 89 3.44 -1.27 2.26
C GLN A 89 3.30 -2.36 3.32
N THR A 90 2.14 -2.44 3.97
CA THR A 90 1.87 -3.45 5.00
C THR A 90 1.91 -4.86 4.43
N LEU A 91 1.35 -5.05 3.24
CA LEU A 91 1.30 -6.36 2.59
C LEU A 91 2.69 -6.82 2.14
N ILE A 92 3.46 -5.94 1.48
CA ILE A 92 4.84 -6.23 1.07
C ILE A 92 5.70 -6.59 2.29
N LYS A 93 5.60 -5.81 3.39
CA LYS A 93 6.30 -6.13 4.65
C LYS A 93 5.91 -7.50 5.19
N LYS A 94 4.62 -7.86 5.17
CA LYS A 94 4.13 -9.17 5.65
C LYS A 94 4.69 -10.33 4.82
N GLN A 95 4.70 -10.20 3.49
CA GLN A 95 5.29 -11.21 2.60
C GLN A 95 6.80 -11.32 2.79
N LEU A 96 7.51 -10.20 2.87
CA LEU A 96 8.95 -10.17 3.16
C LEU A 96 9.30 -10.89 4.46
N LYS A 97 8.59 -10.58 5.56
CA LYS A 97 8.77 -11.26 6.84
C LYS A 97 8.52 -12.77 6.73
N LYS A 98 7.48 -13.18 5.99
CA LYS A 98 7.18 -14.60 5.75
C LYS A 98 8.32 -15.30 5.01
N THR A 99 8.83 -14.70 3.93
CA THR A 99 9.92 -15.26 3.12
C THR A 99 11.22 -15.40 3.92
N ILE A 100 11.59 -14.39 4.70
CA ILE A 100 12.78 -14.42 5.54
C ILE A 100 12.65 -15.46 6.64
N ASN A 101 11.51 -15.49 7.35
CA ASN A 101 11.31 -16.46 8.41
C ASN A 101 11.36 -17.90 7.89
N ALA A 102 10.75 -18.16 6.73
CA ALA A 102 10.76 -19.47 6.10
C ALA A 102 12.16 -19.92 5.64
N LYS A 103 12.98 -19.00 5.13
CA LYS A 103 14.30 -19.34 4.54
C LYS A 103 15.47 -19.26 5.53
N HIS A 104 15.38 -18.41 6.55
CA HIS A 104 16.54 -18.08 7.40
C HIS A 104 16.33 -18.32 8.91
N LEU A 105 15.09 -18.29 9.42
CA LEU A 105 14.84 -18.53 10.86
C LEU A 105 14.43 -19.96 11.19
N ASN A 106 13.82 -20.70 10.25
CA ASN A 106 13.49 -22.12 10.43
C ASN A 106 14.67 -23.09 10.19
N LYS A 107 15.89 -22.56 10.04
CA LYS A 107 17.10 -23.36 9.81
C LYS A 107 17.99 -23.49 11.07
N ILE A 108 17.44 -23.13 12.24
CA ILE A 108 18.02 -23.34 13.57
C ILE A 108 17.27 -24.47 14.25
#